data_AF-A0A383E3B6-F1
#
_entry.id   AF-A0A383E3B6-F1
#
_cell.length_a   1.000
_cell.length_b   1.000
_cell.length_c   1.000
_cell.angle_alpha   90.00
_cell.angle_beta   90.00
_cell.angle_gamma   90.00
#
_symmetry.space_group_name_H-M   'P 1'
#
loop_
_entity.id
_entity.type
_entity.pdbx_description
1 polymer ?
#
loop_
_entity_poly.entity_id
_entity_poly.type
_entity_poly.pdbx_seq_one_letter_code
_entity_poly.pdbx_strand_id
1 'polypeptide(L)'
;MPITSSLAAFVQGEEIPLTVSTPYSNNDILVYSTSASAFVNTPNNAGGSGEANTGSSLGSTVGREGVFASKVSLDLQFKSLVAGSGISLSSDASEITVTNSSTNIGDITGASNTGSGSGVWKDKSGNTLRFKSLVGGTNITLTEAADTVSIAASTNATTLNSLADT
;
A
#
# COMPACT_ATOMS: atom_id res chain seq x y z
N MET A 1 33.84 2.48 52.50
CA MET A 1 33.12 3.66 52.99
C MET A 1 31.71 3.21 53.35
N PRO A 2 31.32 3.14 54.62
CA PRO A 2 30.00 2.63 55.00
C PRO A 2 28.94 3.71 54.74
N ILE A 3 27.85 3.32 54.08
CA ILE A 3 26.63 4.13 54.02
C ILE A 3 25.91 3.97 55.36
N THR A 4 26.00 4.99 56.22
CA THR A 4 25.16 5.05 57.42
C THR A 4 23.75 5.44 56.98
N SER A 5 22.86 4.45 56.92
CA SER A 5 21.42 4.70 56.90
C SER A 5 21.02 5.28 58.26
N SER A 6 20.92 6.61 58.35
CA SER A 6 20.22 7.29 59.45
C SER A 6 18.72 7.06 59.29
N LEU A 7 18.24 5.88 59.71
CA LEU A 7 16.83 5.67 59.92
C LEU A 7 16.49 6.38 61.23
N ALA A 8 15.86 7.55 61.17
CA ALA A 8 15.37 8.24 62.35
C ALA A 8 14.41 7.29 63.09
N ALA A 9 14.81 6.87 64.29
CA ALA A 9 13.98 6.01 65.12
C ALA A 9 12.71 6.78 65.50
N PHE A 10 11.54 6.21 65.20
CA PHE A 10 10.26 6.71 65.66
C PHE A 10 10.21 6.60 67.20
N VAL A 11 10.31 7.73 67.90
CA VAL A 11 10.18 7.76 69.37
C VAL A 11 8.69 7.70 69.69
N GLN A 12 8.25 6.64 70.38
CA GLN A 12 6.85 6.53 70.79
C GLN A 12 6.48 7.65 71.76
N GLY A 13 5.45 8.43 71.41
CA GLY A 13 4.90 9.52 72.24
C GLY A 13 5.14 10.93 71.69
N GLU A 14 5.91 11.09 70.61
CA GLU A 14 6.03 12.37 69.90
C GLU A 14 5.00 12.39 68.76
N GLU A 15 4.00 13.28 68.83
CA GLU A 15 3.05 13.46 67.73
C GLU A 15 3.81 14.01 66.52
N ILE A 16 3.81 13.27 65.40
CA ILE A 16 4.31 13.82 64.14
C ILE A 16 3.30 14.89 63.70
N PRO A 17 3.69 16.17 63.59
CA PRO A 17 2.77 17.21 63.17
C PRO A 17 2.24 16.89 61.78
N LEU A 18 0.91 16.89 61.65
CA LEU A 18 0.23 16.76 60.37
C LEU A 18 -0.08 18.17 59.86
N THR A 19 0.77 18.69 58.97
CA THR A 19 0.50 19.95 58.25
C THR A 19 -0.23 19.62 56.95
N VAL A 20 -1.55 19.59 57.03
CA VAL A 20 -2.41 19.53 55.86
C VAL A 20 -2.63 20.97 55.37
N SER A 21 -2.26 21.30 54.11
CA SER A 21 -2.50 22.61 53.50
C SER A 21 -3.54 22.50 52.38
N THR A 22 -4.67 23.21 52.51
CA THR A 22 -5.73 23.28 51.49
C THR A 22 -5.22 23.88 50.18
N PRO A 23 -5.78 23.52 49.01
CA PRO A 23 -6.95 22.67 48.80
C PRO A 23 -6.65 21.16 48.80
N TYR A 24 -7.60 20.35 49.26
CA TYR A 24 -7.54 18.87 49.22
C TYR A 24 -8.49 18.34 48.15
N SER A 25 -8.03 17.33 47.41
CA SER A 25 -8.91 16.49 46.58
C SER A 25 -9.06 15.12 47.22
N ASN A 26 -10.22 14.48 46.99
CA ASN A 26 -10.38 13.09 47.38
C ASN A 26 -9.29 12.24 46.68
N ASN A 27 -8.74 11.26 47.39
CA ASN A 27 -7.61 10.41 46.98
C ASN A 27 -6.20 11.02 47.02
N ASP A 28 -5.99 12.25 47.51
CA ASP A 28 -4.65 12.80 47.74
C ASP A 28 -3.78 11.89 48.62
N ILE A 29 -2.46 11.90 48.37
CA ILE A 29 -1.50 11.03 49.07
C ILE A 29 -0.71 11.85 50.09
N LEU A 30 -0.53 11.31 51.29
CA LEU A 30 0.34 11.88 52.30
C LEU A 30 1.79 11.40 52.08
N VAL A 31 2.71 12.33 51.81
CA VAL A 31 4.14 12.04 51.65
C VAL A 31 4.90 12.69 52.80
N TYR A 32 5.80 11.95 53.45
CA TYR A 32 6.66 12.53 54.49
C TYR A 32 7.68 13.48 53.87
N SER A 33 7.67 14.74 54.29
CA SER A 33 8.64 15.76 53.87
C SER A 33 9.73 15.93 54.93
N THR A 34 10.98 15.71 54.55
CA THR A 34 12.14 15.94 55.42
C THR A 34 12.43 17.41 55.68
N SER A 35 11.95 18.30 54.82
CA SER A 35 12.07 19.75 55.02
C SER A 35 11.01 20.30 55.98
N ALA A 36 9.83 19.70 56.02
CA ALA A 36 8.75 20.09 56.92
C ALA A 36 8.69 19.23 58.20
N SER A 37 9.47 18.14 58.27
CA SER A 37 9.38 17.10 59.31
C SER A 37 7.94 16.65 59.59
N ALA A 38 7.14 16.55 58.52
CA ALA A 38 5.70 16.35 58.59
C ALA A 38 5.20 15.57 57.36
N PHE A 39 4.07 14.88 57.51
CA PHE A 39 3.32 14.38 56.38
C PHE A 39 2.62 15.54 55.68
N VAL A 40 2.98 15.79 54.42
CA VAL A 40 2.37 16.84 53.61
C VAL A 40 1.41 16.23 52.59
N ASN A 41 0.26 16.88 52.41
CA ASN A 41 -0.70 16.50 51.38
C ASN A 41 -0.09 16.75 49.99
N THR A 42 0.05 15.68 49.21
CA THR A 42 0.47 15.75 47.82
C THR A 42 -0.74 15.42 46.95
N PRO A 43 -1.20 16.36 46.10
CA PRO A 43 -2.32 16.11 45.20
C PRO A 43 -2.11 14.80 44.46
N ASN A 44 -3.06 13.88 44.58
CA ASN A 44 -2.98 12.65 43.81
C ASN A 44 -3.51 12.95 42.42
N ASN A 45 -2.61 13.33 41.53
CA ASN A 45 -2.90 13.48 40.11
C ASN A 45 -3.22 12.13 39.40
N ALA A 46 -3.64 11.08 40.12
CA ALA A 46 -4.16 9.81 39.60
C ALA A 46 -5.51 9.94 38.88
N GLY A 47 -5.76 11.05 38.19
CA GLY A 47 -6.55 10.97 36.98
C GLY A 47 -5.76 10.08 36.03
N GLY A 48 -6.17 8.82 35.89
CA GLY A 48 -5.46 7.79 35.14
C GLY A 48 -5.09 8.27 33.74
N SER A 49 -3.90 8.84 33.59
CA SER A 49 -3.30 9.03 32.29
C SER A 49 -2.97 7.63 31.82
N GLY A 50 -3.82 7.07 30.96
CA GLY A 50 -3.47 5.88 30.21
C GLY A 50 -2.06 6.02 29.64
N GLU A 51 -1.38 4.89 29.47
CA GLU A 51 -0.01 4.85 28.96
C GLU A 51 0.15 5.78 27.75
N ALA A 52 1.22 6.58 27.75
CA ALA A 52 1.52 7.44 26.61
C ALA A 52 1.73 6.56 25.37
N ASN A 53 0.88 6.73 24.37
CA ASN A 53 0.89 5.93 23.15
C ASN A 53 1.48 6.76 21.99
N THR A 54 2.38 6.15 21.23
CA THR A 54 2.97 6.77 20.02
C THR A 54 2.33 6.16 18.78
N GLY A 55 1.63 6.97 17.98
CA GLY A 55 1.18 6.59 16.64
C GLY A 55 2.23 6.96 15.60
N SER A 56 2.76 5.98 14.87
CA SER A 56 3.79 6.18 13.85
C SER A 56 3.37 5.62 12.50
N SER A 57 3.54 6.39 11.43
CA SER A 57 3.48 5.87 10.05
C SER A 57 4.86 5.45 9.59
N LEU A 58 5.11 4.15 9.49
CA LEU A 58 6.42 3.62 9.08
C LEU A 58 6.62 3.73 7.56
N GLY A 59 7.84 4.03 7.12
CA GLY A 59 8.21 4.06 5.70
C GLY A 59 7.67 5.27 4.91
N SER A 60 7.26 6.35 5.58
CA SER A 60 6.93 7.62 4.92
C SER A 60 8.21 8.20 4.29
N THR A 61 8.36 8.06 2.99
CA THR A 61 9.41 8.70 2.18
C THR A 61 8.76 9.75 1.29
N VAL A 62 9.56 10.54 0.56
CA VAL A 62 9.01 11.45 -0.46
C VAL A 62 8.11 10.67 -1.42
N GLY A 63 6.85 11.09 -1.56
CA GLY A 63 5.84 10.44 -2.39
C GLY A 63 5.03 9.33 -1.71
N ARG A 64 5.24 9.04 -0.43
CA ARG A 64 4.43 8.08 0.35
C ARG A 64 3.77 8.77 1.53
N GLU A 65 2.46 8.59 1.65
CA GLU A 65 1.64 9.12 2.74
C GLU A 65 1.27 8.01 3.73
N GLY A 66 1.37 8.30 5.03
CA GLY A 66 0.86 7.43 6.08
C GLY A 66 -0.65 7.55 6.26
N VAL A 67 -1.27 6.48 6.79
CA VAL A 67 -2.73 6.44 7.10
C VAL A 67 -3.06 6.96 8.50
N PHE A 68 -2.11 6.98 9.43
CA PHE A 68 -2.33 7.58 10.74
C PHE A 68 -2.37 9.11 10.60
N ALA A 69 -3.42 9.74 11.14
CA ALA A 69 -3.60 11.18 11.09
C ALA A 69 -3.20 11.84 12.42
N SER A 70 -3.82 11.43 13.52
CA SER A 70 -3.57 12.00 14.84
C SER A 70 -4.10 11.11 15.98
N LYS A 71 -3.76 11.48 17.22
CA LYS A 71 -4.42 10.99 18.43
C LYS A 71 -5.02 12.18 19.18
N VAL A 72 -6.32 12.12 19.47
CA VAL A 72 -7.01 13.14 20.27
C VAL A 72 -7.64 12.47 21.48
N SER A 73 -7.03 12.66 22.65
CA SER A 73 -7.42 11.95 23.87
C SER A 73 -7.42 10.43 23.66
N LEU A 74 -8.57 9.77 23.72
CA LEU A 74 -8.71 8.33 23.53
C LEU A 74 -8.95 7.92 22.07
N ASP A 75 -9.19 8.87 21.18
CA ASP A 75 -9.50 8.64 19.78
C ASP A 75 -8.23 8.51 18.93
N LEU A 76 -8.16 7.45 18.11
CA LEU A 76 -7.10 7.23 17.14
C LEU A 76 -7.67 7.50 15.75
N GLN A 77 -7.20 8.58 15.14
CA GLN A 77 -7.76 9.07 13.89
C GLN A 77 -6.90 8.58 12.72
N PHE A 78 -7.56 7.92 11.76
CA PHE A 78 -6.95 7.45 10.53
C PHE A 78 -7.55 8.19 9.34
N LYS A 79 -6.72 8.47 8.32
CA LYS A 79 -7.18 8.98 7.03
C LYS A 79 -8.04 7.90 6.37
N SER A 80 -9.16 8.31 5.78
CA SER A 80 -9.92 7.42 4.89
C SER A 80 -9.15 7.18 3.60
N LEU A 81 -9.32 5.99 3.03
CA LEU A 81 -8.79 5.67 1.71
C LEU A 81 -9.81 6.08 0.64
N VAL A 82 -9.36 6.80 -0.39
CA VAL A 82 -10.17 7.14 -1.55
C VAL A 82 -9.66 6.35 -2.74
N ALA A 83 -10.56 5.65 -3.42
CA ALA A 83 -10.21 4.89 -4.60
C ALA A 83 -9.91 5.84 -5.77
N GLY A 84 -8.72 5.71 -6.35
CA GLY A 84 -8.37 6.41 -7.60
C GLY A 84 -9.04 5.80 -8.82
N SER A 85 -8.80 6.38 -10.00
CA SER A 85 -9.29 5.84 -11.27
C SER A 85 -8.79 4.41 -11.50
N GLY A 86 -9.68 3.51 -11.90
CA GLY A 86 -9.36 2.09 -12.12
C GLY A 86 -9.10 1.27 -10.85
N ILE A 87 -9.30 1.85 -9.66
CA ILE A 87 -9.23 1.14 -8.39
C ILE A 87 -10.62 1.11 -7.77
N SER A 88 -10.95 -0.01 -7.14
CA SER A 88 -12.11 -0.17 -6.27
C SER A 88 -11.64 -0.56 -4.87
N LEU A 89 -12.29 0.01 -3.87
CA LEU A 89 -12.10 -0.33 -2.46
C LEU A 89 -13.38 -0.96 -1.96
N SER A 90 -13.26 -2.11 -1.31
CA SER A 90 -14.33 -2.71 -0.53
C SER A 90 -13.78 -3.08 0.84
N SER A 91 -14.64 -3.15 1.84
CA SER A 91 -14.21 -3.49 3.20
C SER A 91 -15.26 -4.31 3.90
N ASP A 92 -14.79 -5.15 4.82
CA ASP A 92 -15.63 -5.85 5.79
C ASP A 92 -15.20 -5.52 7.23
N ALA A 93 -15.52 -6.38 8.19
CA ALA A 93 -15.20 -6.16 9.60
C ALA A 93 -13.69 -6.18 9.92
N SER A 94 -12.87 -6.80 9.07
CA SER A 94 -11.46 -7.07 9.35
C SER A 94 -10.52 -6.58 8.25
N GLU A 95 -11.01 -6.47 7.02
CA GLU A 95 -10.16 -6.23 5.85
C GLU A 95 -10.66 -5.09 4.97
N ILE A 96 -9.70 -4.43 4.31
CA ILE A 96 -9.95 -3.58 3.14
C ILE A 96 -9.35 -4.30 1.94
N THR A 97 -10.20 -4.68 0.99
CA THR A 97 -9.79 -5.23 -0.29
C THR A 97 -9.60 -4.11 -1.31
N VAL A 98 -8.39 -4.05 -1.88
CA VAL A 98 -8.05 -3.14 -2.99
C VAL A 98 -8.04 -3.95 -4.28
N THR A 99 -8.95 -3.65 -5.20
CA THR A 99 -9.02 -4.34 -6.50
C THR A 99 -8.78 -3.36 -7.63
N ASN A 100 -7.92 -3.73 -8.58
CA ASN A 100 -7.82 -3.00 -9.83
C ASN A 100 -9.03 -3.37 -10.71
N SER A 101 -9.91 -2.39 -10.92
CA SER A 101 -11.10 -2.52 -11.75
C SER A 101 -10.86 -2.10 -13.21
N SER A 102 -9.62 -1.74 -13.56
CA SER A 102 -9.24 -1.54 -14.96
C SER A 102 -9.40 -2.85 -15.70
N THR A 103 -10.18 -2.84 -16.79
CA THR A 103 -10.32 -3.99 -17.70
C THR A 103 -9.11 -4.14 -18.63
N ASN A 104 -8.13 -3.24 -18.54
CA ASN A 104 -7.01 -3.15 -19.50
C ASN A 104 -5.67 -3.64 -18.90
N ILE A 105 -5.70 -4.42 -17.82
CA ILE A 105 -4.48 -5.01 -17.25
C ILE A 105 -3.99 -6.08 -18.23
N GLY A 106 -3.04 -5.71 -19.09
CA GLY A 106 -2.52 -6.58 -20.15
C GLY A 106 -3.12 -6.36 -21.55
N ASP A 107 -3.82 -5.24 -21.77
CA ASP A 107 -4.35 -4.94 -23.10
C ASP A 107 -3.22 -4.61 -24.08
N ILE A 108 -3.18 -5.29 -25.23
CA ILE A 108 -2.17 -5.01 -26.26
C ILE A 108 -2.40 -3.59 -26.78
N THR A 109 -1.49 -2.66 -26.54
CA THR A 109 -1.70 -1.25 -26.92
C THR A 109 -1.38 -0.95 -28.38
N GLY A 110 -0.80 -1.91 -29.10
CA GLY A 110 -0.53 -1.78 -30.52
C GLY A 110 0.16 -3.00 -31.12
N ALA A 111 0.25 -3.01 -32.44
CA ALA A 111 1.09 -3.91 -33.20
C ALA A 111 1.70 -3.11 -34.37
N SER A 112 2.87 -3.53 -34.85
CA SER A 112 3.62 -2.80 -35.87
C SER A 112 4.21 -3.77 -36.90
N ASN A 113 4.23 -3.35 -38.17
CA ASN A 113 4.96 -4.03 -39.22
C ASN A 113 6.37 -3.43 -39.26
N THR A 114 7.39 -4.19 -38.87
CA THR A 114 8.76 -3.68 -38.62
C THR A 114 9.70 -3.75 -39.83
N GLY A 115 9.20 -4.18 -41.00
CA GLY A 115 9.96 -4.26 -42.26
C GLY A 115 9.49 -3.28 -43.33
N SER A 116 10.19 -3.25 -44.48
CA SER A 116 9.88 -2.36 -45.62
C SER A 116 8.82 -2.90 -46.59
N GLY A 117 8.39 -4.15 -46.43
CA GLY A 117 7.34 -4.76 -47.25
C GLY A 117 5.93 -4.25 -46.92
N SER A 118 4.94 -4.70 -47.69
CA SER A 118 3.54 -4.47 -47.35
C SER A 118 3.18 -5.20 -46.07
N GLY A 119 2.78 -4.45 -45.04
CA GLY A 119 2.46 -5.01 -43.73
C GLY A 119 1.14 -5.78 -43.70
N VAL A 120 1.07 -6.86 -42.92
CA VAL A 120 -0.15 -7.68 -42.73
C VAL A 120 -1.03 -7.20 -41.58
N TRP A 121 -0.47 -6.49 -40.60
CA TRP A 121 -1.28 -5.88 -39.55
C TRP A 121 -2.28 -4.88 -40.14
N LYS A 122 -3.52 -4.90 -39.66
CA LYS A 122 -4.58 -3.98 -40.06
C LYS A 122 -4.78 -2.92 -38.99
N ASP A 123 -5.20 -3.33 -37.80
CA ASP A 123 -5.47 -2.47 -36.65
C ASP A 123 -5.72 -3.31 -35.37
N LYS A 124 -6.03 -2.62 -34.26
CA LYS A 124 -6.64 -3.19 -33.07
C LYS A 124 -8.08 -2.70 -32.97
N SER A 125 -9.00 -3.60 -32.63
CA SER A 125 -10.40 -3.26 -32.34
C SER A 125 -10.81 -3.96 -31.06
N GLY A 126 -11.07 -3.20 -29.99
CA GLY A 126 -11.26 -3.78 -28.66
C GLY A 126 -10.02 -4.59 -28.26
N ASN A 127 -10.19 -5.80 -27.75
CA ASN A 127 -9.09 -6.71 -27.38
C ASN A 127 -8.59 -7.59 -28.55
N THR A 128 -9.05 -7.36 -29.78
CA THR A 128 -8.70 -8.18 -30.94
C THR A 128 -7.66 -7.48 -31.81
N LEU A 129 -6.51 -8.12 -32.00
CA LEU A 129 -5.59 -7.77 -33.08
C LEU A 129 -6.13 -8.31 -34.39
N ARG A 130 -6.26 -7.44 -35.39
CA ARG A 130 -6.76 -7.82 -36.70
C ARG A 130 -5.63 -7.76 -37.72
N PHE A 131 -5.50 -8.85 -38.47
CA PHE A 131 -4.56 -8.97 -39.58
C PHE A 131 -5.35 -9.05 -40.89
N LYS A 132 -4.72 -8.62 -41.98
CA LYS A 132 -5.23 -8.84 -43.33
C LYS A 132 -5.06 -10.31 -43.68
N SER A 133 -6.10 -10.92 -44.25
CA SER A 133 -5.97 -12.24 -44.88
C SER A 133 -5.07 -12.16 -46.10
N LEU A 134 -4.32 -13.23 -46.36
CA LEU A 134 -3.53 -13.37 -47.57
C LEU A 134 -4.39 -14.05 -48.64
N VAL A 135 -4.32 -13.56 -49.87
CA VAL A 135 -5.01 -14.15 -51.02
C VAL A 135 -3.96 -14.46 -52.09
N GLY A 136 -3.94 -15.70 -52.57
CA GLY A 136 -3.09 -16.11 -53.68
C GLY A 136 -3.53 -15.41 -54.96
N GLY A 137 -2.62 -14.68 -55.60
CA GLY A 137 -2.84 -14.17 -56.95
C GLY A 137 -2.82 -15.28 -58.00
N THR A 138 -2.96 -14.90 -59.28
CA THR A 138 -2.80 -15.85 -60.39
C THR A 138 -1.47 -16.60 -60.27
N ASN A 139 -1.53 -17.92 -60.42
CA ASN A 139 -0.38 -18.83 -60.28
C ASN A 139 0.28 -18.86 -58.89
N ILE A 140 -0.35 -18.32 -57.84
CA ILE A 140 0.12 -18.42 -56.46
C ILE A 140 -0.86 -19.25 -55.65
N THR A 141 -0.36 -20.28 -54.96
CA THR A 141 -1.12 -21.09 -54.01
C THR A 141 -0.66 -20.78 -52.59
N LEU A 142 -1.63 -20.60 -51.68
CA LEU A 142 -1.41 -20.47 -50.25
C LEU A 142 -1.93 -21.74 -49.56
N THR A 143 -1.07 -22.40 -48.79
CA THR A 143 -1.44 -23.61 -48.03
C THR A 143 -1.23 -23.35 -46.54
N GLU A 144 -2.32 -23.34 -45.78
CA GLU A 144 -2.29 -23.16 -44.32
C GLU A 144 -2.00 -24.49 -43.60
N ALA A 145 -1.15 -24.42 -42.58
CA ALA A 145 -0.95 -25.43 -41.55
C ALA A 145 -1.19 -24.80 -40.17
N ALA A 146 -0.96 -25.54 -39.08
CA ALA A 146 -1.27 -25.07 -37.72
C ALA A 146 -0.61 -23.72 -37.36
N ASP A 147 0.68 -23.56 -37.68
CA ASP A 147 1.47 -22.38 -37.30
C ASP A 147 2.16 -21.70 -38.50
N THR A 148 1.90 -22.16 -39.72
CA THR A 148 2.58 -21.66 -40.93
C THR A 148 1.63 -21.52 -42.11
N VAL A 149 1.99 -20.63 -43.03
CA VAL A 149 1.38 -20.52 -44.34
C VAL A 149 2.49 -20.70 -45.37
N SER A 150 2.36 -21.73 -46.22
CA SER A 150 3.27 -21.97 -47.33
C SER A 150 2.80 -21.22 -48.58
N ILE A 151 3.73 -20.56 -49.27
CA ILE A 151 3.47 -19.81 -50.50
C ILE A 151 4.21 -20.48 -51.64
N ALA A 152 3.48 -20.99 -52.63
CA ALA A 152 4.04 -21.65 -53.80
C ALA A 152 3.59 -20.97 -55.08
N ALA A 153 4.51 -20.79 -56.03
CA ALA A 153 4.18 -20.40 -57.39
C ALA A 153 3.97 -21.67 -58.24
N SER A 154 2.85 -21.75 -58.96
CA SER A 154 2.69 -22.75 -60.01
C SER A 154 3.43 -22.26 -61.25
N THR A 155 4.34 -23.06 -61.79
CA THR A 155 4.93 -22.77 -63.09
C THR A 155 3.83 -22.88 -64.14
N ASN A 156 3.48 -21.75 -64.77
CA ASN A 156 2.65 -21.78 -65.98
C ASN A 156 3.56 -22.27 -67.11
N ALA A 157 3.84 -23.58 -67.16
CA ALA A 157 4.80 -24.21 -68.08
C ALA A 157 4.41 -24.05 -69.57
N THR A 158 3.24 -23.48 -69.86
CA THR A 158 2.74 -23.22 -71.21
C THR A 158 3.59 -22.19 -71.97
N THR A 159 4.27 -21.25 -71.29
CA THR A 159 5.14 -20.26 -71.95
C THR A 159 6.58 -20.77 -72.17
N LEU A 160 6.95 -21.92 -71.61
CA LEU A 160 8.24 -22.57 -71.89
C LEU A 160 8.15 -23.49 -73.11
N ASN A 161 6.95 -23.95 -73.47
CA ASN A 161 6.71 -24.81 -74.63
C ASN A 161 6.92 -24.08 -75.98
N SER A 162 7.02 -22.74 -75.99
CA SER A 162 7.34 -21.95 -77.19
C SER A 162 8.83 -21.59 -77.32
N LEU A 163 9.69 -22.08 -76.42
CA LEU A 163 11.14 -21.87 -76.46
C LEU A 163 11.91 -23.12 -76.92
N ALA A 164 11.21 -24.22 -77.21
CA ALA A 164 11.80 -25.51 -77.57
C ALA A 164 11.87 -25.77 -79.08
N ASP A 165 11.55 -24.77 -79.92
CA ASP A 165 11.65 -24.90 -81.38
C ASP A 165 12.23 -23.62 -81.99
N THR A 166 13.56 -23.54 -82.01
CA THR A 166 14.37 -22.79 -82.99
C THR A 166 15.83 -23.22 -82.94
#